data_AF-A0A6S6QKE5-F1
#
_entry.id   AF-A0A6S6QKE5-F1
#
_cell.length_a   1.000
_cell.length_b   1.000
_cell.length_c   1.000
_cell.angle_alpha   90.00
_cell.angle_beta   90.00
_cell.angle_gamma   90.00
#
_symmetry.space_group_name_H-M   'P 1'
#
loop_
_entity.id
_entity.type
_entity.pdbx_description
1 polymer ?
#
loop_
_entity_poly.entity_id
_entity_poly.type
_entity_poly.pdbx_seq_one_letter_code
_entity_poly.pdbx_strand_id
1 'polypeptide(L)'
;MPQLREYLTPGEERVGFILRSGEIVEVKNVCEKPEEGFEVSGDDLLKHLPEIVGTWHTHPSGSSNLSMEDMAGFLNWPDWEHFIVGQDGVTRYVVSEGDLLVA
;
A
#
# COMPACT_ATOMS: atom_id res chain seq x y z
N MET A 1 -7.73 9.43 1.15
CA MET A 1 -8.58 8.23 1.30
C MET A 1 -8.85 7.92 2.78
N PRO A 2 -9.75 8.63 3.47
CA PRO A 2 -10.03 8.40 4.90
C PRO A 2 -10.55 7.00 5.23
N GLN A 3 -11.27 6.36 4.30
CA GLN A 3 -11.86 5.04 4.45
C GLN A 3 -10.81 3.91 4.61
N LEU A 4 -9.55 4.15 4.19
CA LEU A 4 -8.47 3.18 4.40
C LEU A 4 -8.18 2.92 5.88
N ARG A 5 -8.57 3.82 6.78
CA ARG A 5 -8.39 3.62 8.23
C ARG A 5 -9.15 2.43 8.78
N GLU A 6 -10.23 2.00 8.11
CA GLU A 6 -11.02 0.82 8.50
C GLU A 6 -10.22 -0.48 8.35
N TYR A 7 -9.14 -0.46 7.57
CA TYR A 7 -8.29 -1.62 7.37
C TYR A 7 -7.22 -1.77 8.45
N LEU A 8 -6.94 -0.73 9.24
CA LEU A 8 -5.94 -0.80 10.30
C LEU A 8 -6.45 -1.64 11.48
N THR A 9 -5.98 -2.89 11.53
CA THR A 9 -6.28 -3.84 12.60
C THR A 9 -5.01 -4.31 13.29
N PRO A 10 -5.04 -4.68 14.58
CA PRO A 10 -3.89 -5.33 15.22
C PRO A 10 -3.51 -6.64 14.53
N GLY A 11 -2.22 -6.96 14.52
CA GLY A 11 -1.69 -8.20 13.97
C GLY A 11 -0.97 -7.98 12.64
N GLU A 12 -1.47 -8.62 11.59
CA GLU A 12 -0.86 -8.66 10.27
C GLU A 12 -1.03 -7.34 9.50
N GLU A 13 -0.04 -7.00 8.68
CA GLU A 13 -0.18 -5.99 7.65
C GLU A 13 -1.19 -6.44 6.60
N ARG A 14 -2.11 -5.54 6.28
CA ARG A 14 -3.10 -5.69 5.22
C ARG A 14 -2.68 -4.84 4.04
N VAL A 15 -2.88 -5.35 2.84
CA VAL A 15 -2.40 -4.75 1.60
C VAL A 15 -3.46 -4.87 0.50
N GLY A 16 -3.41 -3.95 -0.44
CA GLY A 16 -4.22 -4.05 -1.63
C GLY A 16 -4.00 -2.93 -2.63
N PHE A 17 -5.01 -2.77 -3.48
CA PHE A 17 -4.99 -1.88 -4.63
C PHE A 17 -6.12 -0.86 -4.57
N ILE A 18 -5.86 0.29 -5.18
CA ILE A 18 -6.86 1.28 -5.55
C ILE A 18 -7.05 1.16 -7.06
N LEU A 19 -8.27 0.87 -7.51
CA LEU A 19 -8.59 0.77 -8.92
C LEU A 19 -9.00 2.12 -9.50
N ARG A 20 -8.93 2.27 -10.83
CA ARG A 20 -9.34 3.47 -11.56
C ARG A 20 -10.80 3.86 -11.32
N SER A 21 -11.64 2.89 -10.98
CA SER A 21 -13.04 3.09 -10.56
C SER A 21 -13.18 3.80 -9.21
N GLY A 22 -12.10 3.87 -8.42
CA GLY A 22 -12.11 4.29 -7.02
C GLY A 22 -12.36 3.14 -6.04
N GLU A 23 -12.54 1.91 -6.53
CA GLU A 23 -12.69 0.72 -5.69
C GLU A 23 -11.41 0.41 -4.91
N ILE A 24 -11.57 0.07 -3.64
CA ILE A 24 -10.50 -0.40 -2.76
C ILE A 24 -10.58 -1.91 -2.71
N VAL A 25 -9.57 -2.57 -3.27
CA VAL A 25 -9.46 -4.03 -3.27
C VAL A 25 -8.43 -4.41 -2.22
N GLU A 26 -8.84 -5.23 -1.26
CA GLU A 26 -7.92 -5.94 -0.38
C GLU A 26 -7.53 -7.27 -1.01
N VAL A 27 -6.26 -7.61 -0.90
CA VAL A 27 -5.73 -8.92 -1.31
C VAL A 27 -5.07 -9.59 -0.12
N LYS A 28 -4.88 -10.91 -0.21
CA LYS A 28 -4.22 -11.63 0.87
C LYS A 28 -2.74 -11.27 0.92
N ASN A 29 -2.24 -10.88 2.09
CA ASN A 29 -0.81 -10.79 2.34
C ASN A 29 -0.20 -12.21 2.30
N VAL A 30 0.73 -12.45 1.37
CA VAL A 30 1.41 -13.75 1.20
C VAL A 30 2.84 -13.76 1.75
N CYS A 31 3.24 -12.70 2.45
CA CYS A 31 4.54 -12.63 3.13
C CYS A 31 4.69 -13.79 4.14
N GLU A 32 5.90 -14.33 4.29
CA GLU A 32 6.20 -15.39 5.27
C GLU A 32 5.92 -14.92 6.71
N LYS A 33 6.12 -13.63 6.96
CA LYS A 33 5.88 -12.96 8.23
C LYS A 33 4.98 -11.73 8.05
N PRO A 34 3.67 -11.93 7.91
CA PRO A 34 2.74 -10.85 7.58
C PRO A 34 2.65 -9.77 8.68
N GLU A 35 3.14 -10.02 9.89
CA GLU A 35 3.26 -9.03 10.97
C GLU A 35 4.49 -8.10 10.87
N GLU A 36 5.47 -8.45 10.03
CA GLU A 36 6.72 -7.70 9.82
C GLU A 36 6.77 -7.02 8.43
N GLY A 37 5.79 -7.29 7.55
CA GLY A 37 5.73 -6.71 6.21
C GLY A 37 4.62 -7.32 5.35
N PHE A 38 4.62 -6.99 4.06
CA PHE A 38 3.65 -7.52 3.12
C PHE A 38 4.27 -8.00 1.81
N GLU A 39 3.57 -8.96 1.19
CA GLU A 39 3.82 -9.39 -0.18
C GLU A 39 2.48 -9.66 -0.86
N VAL A 40 2.35 -9.27 -2.12
CA VAL A 40 1.15 -9.53 -2.93
C VAL A 40 1.45 -10.65 -3.92
N SER A 41 0.52 -11.60 -4.04
CA SER A 41 0.67 -12.69 -4.99
C SER A 41 0.71 -12.18 -6.44
N GLY A 42 1.51 -12.82 -7.29
CA GLY A 42 1.56 -12.49 -8.72
C GLY A 42 0.21 -12.65 -9.42
N ASP A 43 -0.61 -13.62 -8.99
CA ASP A 43 -1.94 -13.85 -9.53
C ASP A 43 -2.90 -12.70 -9.20
N ASP A 44 -2.90 -12.20 -7.96
CA ASP A 44 -3.71 -11.05 -7.57
C ASP A 44 -3.24 -9.78 -8.28
N LEU A 45 -1.93 -9.59 -8.41
CA LEU A 45 -1.37 -8.47 -9.17
C LEU A 45 -1.85 -8.51 -10.62
N LEU A 46 -1.63 -9.62 -11.34
CA LEU A 46 -2.01 -9.75 -12.76
C LEU A 46 -3.52 -9.60 -12.99
N LYS A 47 -4.34 -10.08 -12.06
CA LYS A 47 -5.79 -9.96 -12.13
C LYS A 47 -6.27 -8.51 -12.14
N HIS A 48 -5.60 -7.63 -11.39
CA HIS A 48 -6.01 -6.24 -11.21
C HIS A 48 -5.17 -5.24 -12.01
N LEU A 49 -3.96 -5.61 -12.44
CA LEU A 49 -2.93 -4.74 -13.04
C LEU A 49 -3.44 -3.66 -14.02
N PRO A 50 -4.34 -3.95 -14.97
CA PRO A 50 -4.80 -2.93 -15.94
C PRO A 50 -5.55 -1.76 -15.31
N GLU A 51 -6.18 -2.00 -14.17
CA GLU A 51 -7.06 -1.06 -13.49
C GLU A 51 -6.41 -0.39 -12.28
N ILE A 52 -5.22 -0.83 -11.85
CA ILE A 52 -4.54 -0.26 -10.68
C ILE A 52 -4.10 1.18 -10.97
N VAL A 53 -4.43 2.09 -10.06
CA VAL A 53 -3.92 3.47 -10.01
C VAL A 53 -3.16 3.75 -8.72
N GLY A 54 -3.21 2.83 -7.76
CA GLY A 54 -2.49 2.97 -6.51
C GLY A 54 -2.43 1.70 -5.69
N THR A 55 -1.56 1.70 -4.68
CA THR A 55 -1.46 0.65 -3.67
C THR A 55 -1.79 1.21 -2.30
N TRP A 56 -2.22 0.34 -1.39
CA TRP A 56 -2.30 0.68 0.01
C TRP A 56 -1.79 -0.47 0.86
N HIS A 57 -1.18 -0.15 2.01
CA HIS A 57 -0.91 -1.13 3.05
C HIS A 57 -1.02 -0.49 4.44
N THR A 58 -1.05 -1.32 5.47
CA THR A 58 -1.16 -0.88 6.87
C THR A 58 0.13 -1.13 7.64
N HIS A 59 0.47 -0.24 8.57
CA HIS A 59 1.44 -0.48 9.64
C HIS A 59 0.70 -0.64 10.99
N PRO A 60 0.30 -1.86 11.40
CA PRO A 60 -0.51 -2.11 12.59
C PRO A 60 0.06 -1.50 13.89
N SER A 61 1.38 -1.54 14.01
CA SER A 61 2.11 -1.05 15.19
C SER A 61 2.91 0.24 14.93
N GLY A 62 2.78 0.82 13.73
CA GLY A 62 3.62 1.92 13.25
C GLY A 62 2.84 3.18 12.88
N SER A 63 3.59 4.22 12.53
CA SER A 63 3.03 5.41 11.87
C SER A 63 2.84 5.14 10.38
N SER A 64 2.16 6.05 9.70
CA SER A 64 2.01 6.08 8.25
C SER A 64 3.26 6.58 7.51
N ASN A 65 4.42 6.55 8.17
CA ASN A 65 5.69 6.92 7.58
C ASN A 65 6.25 5.78 6.74
N LEU A 66 6.92 6.17 5.66
CA LEU A 66 7.65 5.32 4.74
C LEU A 66 8.83 4.57 5.40
N SER A 67 8.92 3.26 5.16
CA SER A 67 10.13 2.45 5.39
C SER A 67 11.07 2.41 4.17
N MET A 68 12.28 1.88 4.32
CA MET A 68 13.18 1.73 3.16
C MET A 68 12.65 0.70 2.16
N GLU A 69 12.00 -0.34 2.68
CA GLU A 69 11.36 -1.41 1.93
C GLU A 69 10.18 -0.87 1.11
N ASP A 70 9.34 -0.01 1.71
CA ASP A 70 8.25 0.67 1.00
C ASP A 70 8.78 1.51 -0.16
N MET A 71 9.83 2.31 0.10
CA MET A 71 10.45 3.15 -0.91
C MET A 71 10.91 2.34 -2.12
N ALA A 72 11.58 1.22 -1.88
CA ALA A 72 12.01 0.32 -2.95
C ALA A 72 10.82 -0.24 -3.74
N GLY A 73 9.72 -0.58 -3.07
CA GLY A 73 8.47 -1.00 -3.70
C GLY A 73 7.85 0.08 -4.59
N PHE A 74 7.74 1.30 -4.08
CA PHE A 74 7.09 2.43 -4.77
C PHE A 74 7.84 2.83 -6.05
N LEU A 75 9.18 2.77 -6.02
CA LEU A 75 10.01 3.05 -7.19
C LEU A 75 9.84 2.03 -8.34
N ASN A 76 9.32 0.84 -8.07
CA ASN A 76 8.95 -0.12 -9.14
C ASN A 76 7.66 0.26 -9.87
N TRP A 77 6.82 1.10 -9.26
CA TRP A 77 5.52 1.51 -9.78
C TRP A 77 5.34 3.03 -9.68
N PRO A 78 6.21 3.82 -10.32
CA PRO A 78 6.29 5.26 -10.08
C PRO A 78 5.04 6.04 -10.54
N ASP A 79 4.23 5.46 -11.42
CA ASP A 79 2.99 6.07 -11.92
C ASP A 79 1.79 5.86 -10.98
N TRP A 80 1.97 5.16 -9.85
CA TRP A 80 0.92 4.83 -8.90
C TRP A 80 0.95 5.75 -7.68
N GLU A 81 -0.24 6.00 -7.11
CA GLU A 81 -0.32 6.59 -5.77
C GLU A 81 -0.12 5.50 -4.73
N HIS A 82 0.65 5.76 -3.68
CA HIS A 82 0.89 4.81 -2.61
C HIS A 82 0.38 5.34 -1.28
N PHE A 83 -0.39 4.52 -0.58
CA PHE A 83 -0.98 4.89 0.71
C PHE A 83 -0.45 4.01 1.82
N ILE A 84 0.03 4.63 2.90
CA ILE A 84 0.40 3.94 4.13
C ILE A 84 -0.61 4.32 5.20
N VAL A 85 -1.20 3.32 5.84
CA VAL A 85 -2.16 3.49 6.93
C VAL A 85 -1.49 3.12 8.24
N GLY A 86 -1.20 4.10 9.09
CA GLY A 86 -0.62 3.90 10.41
C GLY A 86 -1.53 4.41 11.52
N GLN A 87 -1.06 4.29 12.76
CA GLN A 87 -1.80 4.73 13.95
C GLN A 87 -2.06 6.25 13.97
N ASP A 88 -1.23 7.03 13.29
CA ASP A 88 -1.33 8.48 13.16
C ASP A 88 -2.20 8.96 11.99
N GLY A 89 -2.58 8.07 11.07
CA GLY A 89 -3.46 8.41 9.96
C GLY A 89 -3.15 7.67 8.67
N VAL A 90 -3.47 8.32 7.55
CA VAL A 90 -3.19 7.84 6.20
C VAL A 90 -2.31 8.86 5.53
N THR A 91 -1.13 8.43 5.08
CA THR A 91 -0.20 9.27 4.31
C THR A 91 -0.17 8.79 2.87
N ARG A 92 -0.21 9.73 1.94
CA ARG A 92 -0.09 9.47 0.51
C ARG A 92 1.33 9.82 0.05
N TYR A 93 1.90 8.91 -0.74
CA TYR A 93 3.18 9.04 -1.40
C TYR A 93 3.00 8.95 -2.91
N VAL A 94 3.71 9.78 -3.65
CA VAL A 94 3.77 9.74 -5.12
C VAL A 94 5.22 9.85 -5.55
N VAL A 95 5.61 9.13 -6.60
CA VAL A 95 6.92 9.30 -7.23
C VAL A 95 6.82 10.40 -8.28
N SER A 96 7.71 11.38 -8.24
CA SER A 96 7.79 12.49 -9.20
C SER A 96 9.24 12.72 -9.56
N GLU A 97 9.58 12.64 -10.85
CA GLU A 97 10.96 12.83 -11.35
C GLU A 97 12.01 11.90 -10.69
N GLY A 98 11.58 10.76 -10.15
CA GLY A 98 12.43 9.81 -9.42
C GLY A 98 12.55 10.07 -7.92
N ASP A 99 12.01 11.18 -7.43
CA ASP A 99 11.92 11.50 -6.01
C ASP A 99 10.56 11.08 -5.45
N LEU A 100 10.53 10.68 -4.17
CA LEU A 100 9.28 10.36 -3.48
C LEU A 100 8.76 11.60 -2.73
N LEU A 101 7.54 12.00 -3.01
CA LEU A 101 6.87 13.15 -2.42
C LEU A 101 5.74 12.71 -1.49
N VAL A 102 5.62 13.38 -0.35
CA VAL A 102 4.45 13.28 0.54
C VAL A 102 3.39 14.26 0.06
N ALA A 103 2.16 13.80 -0.18
CA ALA A 103 1.14 14.55 -0.90
C ALA A 103 -0.26 14.54 -0.25
#